data_AF-X1VIT5-F1
#
_entry.id   AF-X1VIT5-F1
#
_cell.length_a   1.000
_cell.length_b   1.000
_cell.length_c   1.000
_cell.angle_alpha   90.00
_cell.angle_beta   90.00
_cell.angle_gamma   90.00
#
_symmetry.space_group_name_H-M   'P 1'
#
loop_
_entity.id
_entity.type
_entity.pdbx_description
1 polymer ?
#
loop_
_entity_poly.entity_id
_entity_poly.type
_entity_poly.pdbx_seq_one_letter_code
_entity_poly.pdbx_strand_id
1 'polypeptide(L)'
;GVVCYNMSAPTISKNVFINNSAGQGGGVYIYGDPVDPNDPSNPAVHVIPVIADNTFVNNSAIRDHNFAPPDNNYPVNDHGDGGAIVGFQGCDAIITGNLIESNHGDFYGGGIHLRQWSNGLIEDNGVINNDSMLGGGIHITYTSAPDVVNNTIEYNSAGNFGGGGIYVYYHSEPLIERNLITKNESTNGAGIAVFYASNPVIRNNLIVNNVNGAGVRVKGGSIPIIAGNTIVGNTASLTYGGGVDC
;
A
#
# COMPACT_ATOMS: atom_id res chain seq x y z
N GLY A 1 16.78 1.17 6.21
CA GLY A 1 17.76 1.84 5.34
C GLY A 1 17.86 3.32 5.68
N VAL A 2 16.91 4.13 5.21
CA VAL A 2 16.83 5.58 5.46
C VAL A 2 15.62 5.89 6.33
N VAL A 3 15.76 6.82 7.27
CA VAL A 3 14.65 7.33 8.06
C VAL A 3 14.66 8.85 8.00
N CYS A 4 13.53 9.44 7.63
CA CYS A 4 13.34 10.87 7.48
C CYS A 4 12.32 11.35 8.51
N TYR A 5 12.77 12.22 9.43
CA TYR A 5 11.95 12.86 10.45
C TYR A 5 11.97 14.39 10.28
N ASN A 6 11.15 15.10 11.06
CA ASN A 6 11.13 16.56 11.17
C ASN A 6 10.89 17.25 9.82
N MET A 7 9.82 16.85 9.12
CA MET A 7 9.44 17.40 7.82
C MET A 7 10.53 17.26 6.73
N SER A 8 11.41 16.27 6.84
CA SER A 8 12.45 16.04 5.83
C SER A 8 11.84 15.43 4.57
N ALA A 9 11.92 16.14 3.46
CA ALA A 9 11.42 15.71 2.15
C ALA A 9 12.58 15.53 1.13
N PRO A 10 13.46 14.53 1.29
CA PRO A 10 14.61 14.37 0.41
C PRO A 10 14.20 13.85 -0.98
N THR A 11 15.08 14.09 -1.96
CA THR A 11 15.13 13.29 -3.19
C THR A 11 16.10 12.13 -3.00
N ILE A 12 15.59 10.91 -3.02
CA ILE A 12 16.34 9.65 -2.96
C ILE A 12 16.22 9.03 -4.35
N SER A 13 17.30 9.05 -5.12
CA SER A 13 17.27 8.51 -6.48
C SER A 13 18.50 7.72 -6.88
N LYS A 14 18.30 6.66 -7.67
CA LYS A 14 19.37 5.82 -8.24
C LYS A 14 20.23 5.13 -7.19
N ASN A 15 19.61 4.72 -6.09
CA ASN A 15 20.24 3.97 -5.01
C ASN A 15 19.78 2.52 -5.01
N VAL A 16 20.53 1.68 -4.28
CA VAL A 16 20.25 0.26 -4.11
C VAL A 16 20.20 -0.04 -2.62
N PHE A 17 19.02 -0.42 -2.12
CA PHE A 17 18.73 -0.78 -0.73
C PHE A 17 18.48 -2.29 -0.66
N ILE A 18 19.44 -3.05 -0.12
CA ILE A 18 19.38 -4.52 -0.07
C ILE A 18 19.58 -5.03 1.35
N ASN A 19 18.77 -6.00 1.77
CA ASN A 19 18.91 -6.72 3.05
C ASN A 19 18.91 -5.81 4.28
N ASN A 20 18.20 -4.68 4.23
CA ASN A 20 18.06 -3.83 5.40
C ASN A 20 16.93 -4.34 6.27
N SER A 21 17.16 -4.46 7.58
CA SER A 21 16.12 -4.78 8.55
C SER A 21 16.01 -3.65 9.57
N ALA A 22 14.80 -3.20 9.83
CA ALA A 22 14.54 -2.14 10.80
C ALA A 22 13.25 -2.42 11.57
N GLY A 23 13.11 -1.77 12.73
CA GLY A 23 11.84 -1.78 13.45
C GLY A 23 10.73 -1.10 12.66
N GLN A 24 11.04 -0.01 11.96
CA GLN A 24 10.10 0.75 11.12
C GLN A 24 10.77 1.01 9.77
N GLY A 25 10.12 0.64 8.67
CA GLY A 25 10.63 0.81 7.31
C GLY A 25 11.91 0.03 7.01
N GLY A 26 11.81 -1.11 6.32
CA GLY A 26 13.01 -1.87 5.95
C GLY A 26 13.92 -1.06 5.00
N GLY A 27 13.36 -0.45 3.97
CA GLY A 27 14.07 0.40 3.00
C GLY A 27 14.14 1.87 3.44
N VAL A 28 13.09 2.62 3.14
CA VAL A 28 12.93 4.06 3.40
C VAL A 28 11.68 4.29 4.23
N TYR A 29 11.81 5.04 5.32
CA TYR A 29 10.70 5.49 6.15
C TYR A 29 10.66 7.01 6.17
N ILE A 30 9.51 7.60 5.82
CA ILE A 30 9.32 9.05 5.82
C ILE A 30 8.16 9.44 6.70
N TYR A 31 8.46 10.36 7.60
CA TYR A 31 7.54 10.96 8.53
C TYR A 31 7.34 12.43 8.19
N GLY A 32 6.11 12.82 7.86
CA GLY A 32 5.75 14.21 7.58
C GLY A 32 5.73 15.05 8.85
N ASP A 33 4.60 15.05 9.56
CA ASP A 33 4.40 15.78 10.81
C ASP A 33 3.16 15.24 11.56
N PRO A 34 3.17 15.08 12.89
CA PRO A 34 1.96 14.72 13.62
C PRO A 34 1.04 15.94 13.74
N VAL A 35 -0.09 15.87 13.02
CA VAL A 35 -1.38 16.40 13.47
C VAL A 35 -1.43 17.92 13.67
N ASP A 36 -2.19 18.64 12.83
CA ASP A 36 -2.53 20.04 13.11
C ASP A 36 -3.32 20.09 14.44
N PRO A 37 -2.85 20.81 15.48
CA PRO A 37 -3.58 20.92 16.74
C PRO A 37 -4.96 21.58 16.60
N ASN A 38 -5.23 22.27 15.49
CA ASN A 38 -6.52 22.89 15.18
C ASN A 38 -7.42 22.00 14.31
N ASP A 39 -6.84 21.05 13.59
CA ASP A 39 -7.55 20.03 12.84
C ASP A 39 -6.80 18.70 12.95
N PRO A 40 -7.01 17.94 14.05
CA PRO A 40 -6.33 16.68 14.23
C PRO A 40 -6.74 15.61 13.21
N SER A 41 -7.71 15.91 12.34
CA SER A 41 -8.19 15.06 11.27
C SER A 41 -7.55 15.35 9.92
N ASN A 42 -6.63 16.31 9.80
CA ASN A 42 -5.82 16.53 8.60
C ASN A 42 -4.59 17.40 8.94
N PRO A 43 -3.34 16.90 8.80
CA PRO A 43 -2.16 17.74 9.05
C PRO A 43 -2.13 18.93 8.08
N ALA A 44 -1.91 20.14 8.60
CA ALA A 44 -1.84 21.35 7.78
C ALA A 44 -0.61 21.40 6.85
N VAL A 45 0.38 20.55 7.10
CA VAL A 45 1.65 20.51 6.38
C VAL A 45 1.91 19.11 5.86
N HIS A 46 2.17 19.01 4.56
CA HIS A 46 2.52 17.78 3.89
C HIS A 46 3.97 17.83 3.40
N VAL A 47 4.68 16.71 3.52
CA VAL A 47 6.01 16.55 2.93
C VAL A 47 5.91 15.87 1.58
N ILE A 48 6.74 16.30 0.63
CA ILE A 48 6.73 15.78 -0.75
C ILE A 48 8.13 15.22 -1.09
N PRO A 49 8.55 14.11 -0.45
CA PRO A 49 9.80 13.46 -0.81
C PRO A 49 9.69 12.84 -2.21
N VAL A 50 10.83 12.70 -2.88
CA VAL A 50 10.91 12.04 -4.18
C VAL A 50 11.73 10.77 -4.04
N ILE A 51 11.16 9.62 -4.35
CA ILE A 51 11.81 8.31 -4.33
C ILE A 51 11.76 7.76 -5.75
N ALA A 52 12.85 7.97 -6.50
CA ALA A 52 12.86 7.72 -7.94
C ALA A 52 14.00 6.79 -8.39
N ASP A 53 13.72 5.84 -9.29
CA ASP A 53 14.75 5.01 -9.94
C ASP A 53 15.64 4.23 -8.96
N ASN A 54 15.12 3.82 -7.79
CA ASN A 54 15.87 3.02 -6.83
C ASN A 54 15.54 1.52 -6.95
N THR A 55 16.38 0.69 -6.35
CA THR A 55 16.13 -0.74 -6.17
C THR A 55 16.04 -1.06 -4.68
N PHE A 56 14.93 -1.65 -4.26
CA PHE A 56 14.66 -2.12 -2.90
C PHE A 56 14.47 -3.64 -2.92
N VAL A 57 15.45 -4.40 -2.42
CA VAL A 57 15.40 -5.86 -2.43
C VAL A 57 15.60 -6.45 -1.04
N ASN A 58 14.76 -7.39 -0.63
CA ASN A 58 14.92 -8.14 0.63
C ASN A 58 15.02 -7.24 1.87
N ASN A 59 14.33 -6.10 1.89
CA ASN A 59 14.27 -5.27 3.09
C ASN A 59 13.10 -5.70 3.98
N SER A 60 13.28 -5.61 5.29
CA SER A 60 12.31 -6.12 6.27
C SER A 60 11.98 -5.09 7.36
N ALA A 61 10.69 -4.92 7.64
CA ALA A 61 10.19 -4.23 8.83
C ALA A 61 9.65 -5.25 9.83
N ILE A 62 10.26 -5.33 11.03
CA ILE A 62 10.18 -6.51 11.93
C ILE A 62 9.58 -6.25 13.31
N ARG A 63 8.92 -5.10 13.52
CA ARG A 63 8.40 -4.75 14.85
C ARG A 63 6.92 -5.08 14.93
N ASP A 64 6.56 -6.04 15.77
CA ASP A 64 5.19 -6.20 16.25
C ASP A 64 4.78 -4.97 17.08
N HIS A 65 3.75 -4.28 16.61
CA HIS A 65 3.22 -3.09 17.28
C HIS A 65 2.04 -3.43 18.23
N ASN A 66 1.70 -4.72 18.41
CA ASN A 66 0.59 -5.21 19.23
C ASN A 66 -0.78 -4.61 18.85
N PHE A 67 -0.98 -4.24 17.58
CA PHE A 67 -2.22 -3.66 17.08
C PHE A 67 -3.11 -4.70 16.37
N ALA A 68 -4.42 -4.65 16.63
CA ALA A 68 -5.43 -5.47 15.98
C ALA A 68 -6.35 -4.58 15.12
N PRO A 69 -6.31 -4.71 13.78
CA PRO A 69 -7.21 -3.95 12.89
C PRO A 69 -8.68 -4.40 13.01
N PRO A 70 -9.70 -3.52 12.84
CA PRO A 70 -9.62 -2.06 12.71
C PRO A 70 -9.37 -1.36 14.05
N ASP A 71 -8.35 -0.49 14.10
CA ASP A 71 -8.17 0.45 15.20
C ASP A 71 -8.79 1.80 14.82
N ASN A 72 -9.74 2.27 15.65
CA ASN A 72 -10.41 3.56 15.53
C ASN A 72 -9.68 4.68 16.29
N ASN A 73 -8.64 4.33 17.05
CA ASN A 73 -7.76 5.33 17.63
C ASN A 73 -6.73 5.72 16.58
N TYR A 74 -6.39 7.01 16.56
CA TYR A 74 -5.22 7.53 15.85
C TYR A 74 -4.06 7.63 16.86
N PRO A 75 -3.47 6.52 17.35
CA PRO A 75 -2.39 6.61 18.32
C PRO A 75 -1.21 7.35 17.66
N VAL A 76 -0.82 8.44 18.32
CA VAL A 76 0.26 9.36 17.93
C VAL A 76 1.60 8.63 17.70
N ASN A 77 1.74 7.40 18.20
CA ASN A 77 2.97 6.59 18.19
C ASN A 77 2.81 5.24 17.48
N ASP A 78 1.94 5.12 16.48
CA ASP A 78 1.84 3.91 15.67
C ASP A 78 2.67 4.09 14.39
N HIS A 79 3.92 3.67 14.48
CA HIS A 79 4.96 3.92 13.49
C HIS A 79 4.91 2.95 12.30
N GLY A 80 3.71 2.78 11.71
CA GLY A 80 3.38 2.02 10.50
C GLY A 80 4.54 1.26 9.84
N ASP A 81 4.51 -0.06 9.97
CA ASP A 81 5.50 -0.93 9.34
C ASP A 81 5.36 -0.91 7.80
N GLY A 82 6.48 -1.10 7.12
CA GLY A 82 6.48 -1.40 5.69
C GLY A 82 7.85 -1.86 5.23
N GLY A 83 7.89 -2.90 4.39
CA GLY A 83 9.14 -3.58 4.06
C GLY A 83 10.08 -2.71 3.25
N ALA A 84 9.60 -2.05 2.19
CA ALA A 84 10.43 -1.22 1.32
C ALA A 84 10.25 0.28 1.56
N ILE A 85 9.08 0.85 1.30
CA ILE A 85 8.84 2.29 1.38
C ILE A 85 7.64 2.59 2.27
N VAL A 86 7.83 3.46 3.26
CA VAL A 86 6.76 3.94 4.13
C VAL A 86 6.62 5.46 4.03
N GLY A 87 5.40 5.92 3.76
CA GLY A 87 4.97 7.30 3.93
C GLY A 87 3.94 7.39 5.06
N PHE A 88 4.24 8.21 6.06
CA PHE A 88 3.42 8.32 7.26
C PHE A 88 3.13 9.78 7.62
N GLN A 89 1.85 10.06 7.89
CA GLN A 89 1.32 11.35 8.34
C GLN A 89 1.65 12.52 7.40
N GLY A 90 0.75 12.79 6.45
CA GLY A 90 0.92 13.91 5.51
C GLY A 90 2.10 13.71 4.55
N CYS A 91 2.37 12.46 4.15
CA CYS A 91 3.47 12.14 3.25
C CYS A 91 2.95 11.97 1.81
N ASP A 92 3.07 13.04 1.02
CA ASP A 92 2.69 13.06 -0.39
C ASP A 92 3.87 12.66 -1.28
N ALA A 93 4.46 11.51 -0.98
CA ALA A 93 5.66 11.02 -1.67
C ALA A 93 5.43 10.80 -3.17
N ILE A 94 6.39 11.20 -4.00
CA ILE A 94 6.47 10.83 -5.42
C ILE A 94 7.35 9.59 -5.52
N ILE A 95 6.75 8.43 -5.72
CA ILE A 95 7.40 7.12 -5.81
C ILE A 95 7.34 6.66 -7.27
N THR A 96 8.45 6.78 -8.00
CA THR A 96 8.47 6.53 -9.45
C THR A 96 9.64 5.69 -9.95
N GLY A 97 9.39 4.80 -10.91
CA GLY A 97 10.48 4.08 -11.60
C GLY A 97 11.30 3.14 -10.71
N ASN A 98 10.80 2.76 -9.53
CA ASN A 98 11.53 1.90 -8.60
C ASN A 98 11.28 0.42 -8.89
N LEU A 99 12.29 -0.41 -8.62
CA LEU A 99 12.13 -1.85 -8.43
C LEU A 99 12.00 -2.13 -6.93
N ILE A 100 10.88 -2.72 -6.51
CA ILE A 100 10.54 -3.03 -5.12
C ILE A 100 10.23 -4.51 -5.05
N GLU A 101 11.25 -5.31 -4.72
CA GLU A 101 11.20 -6.76 -4.85
C GLU A 101 11.50 -7.50 -3.54
N SER A 102 10.70 -8.52 -3.22
CA SER A 102 10.98 -9.43 -2.09
C SER A 102 11.14 -8.73 -0.74
N ASN A 103 10.44 -7.63 -0.51
CA ASN A 103 10.45 -6.92 0.76
C ASN A 103 9.34 -7.46 1.67
N HIS A 104 9.60 -7.44 2.98
CA HIS A 104 8.76 -8.04 3.99
C HIS A 104 8.32 -6.99 5.03
N GLY A 105 7.03 -6.90 5.30
CA GLY A 105 6.52 -6.18 6.47
C GLY A 105 5.77 -7.15 7.37
N ASP A 106 6.14 -7.26 8.65
CA ASP A 106 5.47 -8.22 9.55
C ASP A 106 3.94 -8.01 9.58
N PHE A 107 3.50 -6.74 9.62
CA PHE A 107 2.07 -6.41 9.74
C PHE A 107 1.51 -5.63 8.55
N TYR A 108 2.20 -4.60 8.07
CA TYR A 108 1.65 -3.68 7.09
C TYR A 108 2.60 -3.53 5.89
N GLY A 109 2.03 -3.45 4.68
CA GLY A 109 2.71 -2.98 3.47
C GLY A 109 4.08 -3.58 3.17
N GLY A 110 4.14 -4.77 2.57
CA GLY A 110 5.42 -5.41 2.24
C GLY A 110 6.27 -4.57 1.30
N GLY A 111 5.68 -4.08 0.21
CA GLY A 111 6.33 -3.17 -0.73
C GLY A 111 6.23 -1.71 -0.31
N ILE A 112 5.03 -1.11 -0.50
CA ILE A 112 4.76 0.30 -0.24
C ILE A 112 3.64 0.42 0.80
N HIS A 113 3.84 1.26 1.80
CA HIS A 113 2.84 1.60 2.80
C HIS A 113 2.62 3.10 2.86
N LEU A 114 1.39 3.56 2.57
CA LEU A 114 0.97 4.96 2.74
C LEU A 114 -0.16 5.04 3.77
N ARG A 115 0.04 5.85 4.81
CA ARG A 115 -0.86 5.93 5.96
C ARG A 115 -1.07 7.37 6.42
N GLN A 116 -2.30 7.67 6.86
CA GLN A 116 -2.69 8.94 7.49
C GLN A 116 -2.44 10.14 6.57
N TRP A 117 -3.41 10.43 5.68
CA TRP A 117 -3.37 11.60 4.78
C TRP A 117 -2.14 11.62 3.86
N SER A 118 -1.67 10.45 3.45
CA SER A 118 -0.53 10.33 2.55
C SER A 118 -1.03 10.21 1.11
N ASN A 119 -1.03 11.32 0.36
CA ASN A 119 -1.78 11.50 -0.89
C ASN A 119 -0.86 11.64 -2.12
N GLY A 120 0.31 10.99 -2.07
CA GLY A 120 1.34 11.09 -3.10
C GLY A 120 1.02 10.39 -4.43
N LEU A 121 2.06 10.18 -5.23
CA LEU A 121 2.00 9.49 -6.52
C LEU A 121 2.83 8.22 -6.46
N ILE A 122 2.26 7.10 -6.89
CA ILE A 122 2.95 5.82 -7.12
C ILE A 122 2.84 5.50 -8.61
N GLU A 123 3.90 5.75 -9.37
CA GLU A 123 3.88 5.59 -10.84
C GLU A 123 5.05 4.78 -11.40
N ASP A 124 4.81 3.98 -12.44
CA ASP A 124 5.85 3.28 -13.20
C ASP A 124 6.80 2.42 -12.35
N ASN A 125 6.33 1.86 -11.22
CA ASN A 125 7.12 0.98 -10.37
C ASN A 125 6.88 -0.50 -10.69
N GLY A 126 7.90 -1.33 -10.45
CA GLY A 126 7.75 -2.78 -10.33
C GLY A 126 7.66 -3.17 -8.86
N VAL A 127 6.47 -3.57 -8.40
CA VAL A 127 6.21 -4.03 -7.02
C VAL A 127 6.01 -5.55 -7.05
N ILE A 128 7.07 -6.29 -6.76
CA ILE A 128 7.19 -7.71 -7.10
C ILE A 128 7.49 -8.56 -5.86
N ASN A 129 6.76 -9.66 -5.67
CA ASN A 129 7.09 -10.68 -4.67
C ASN A 129 7.22 -10.14 -3.23
N ASN A 130 6.53 -9.06 -2.87
CA ASN A 130 6.55 -8.53 -1.51
C ASN A 130 5.45 -9.18 -0.66
N ASP A 131 5.66 -9.26 0.65
CA ASP A 131 4.70 -9.88 1.55
C ASP A 131 4.50 -9.14 2.87
N SER A 132 3.28 -9.23 3.40
CA SER A 132 2.93 -8.76 4.74
C SER A 132 1.64 -9.38 5.27
N MET A 133 1.31 -9.18 6.55
CA MET A 133 -0.01 -9.58 7.04
C MET A 133 -1.15 -8.76 6.41
N LEU A 134 -0.93 -7.46 6.13
CA LEU A 134 -1.92 -6.49 5.67
C LEU A 134 -1.34 -5.65 4.52
N GLY A 135 -1.60 -6.11 3.29
CA GLY A 135 -1.16 -5.43 2.06
C GLY A 135 0.22 -5.89 1.61
N GLY A 136 0.28 -6.90 0.76
CA GLY A 136 1.56 -7.48 0.30
C GLY A 136 2.35 -6.50 -0.55
N GLY A 137 1.75 -6.06 -1.66
CA GLY A 137 2.37 -5.11 -2.57
C GLY A 137 2.26 -3.67 -2.06
N ILE A 138 1.05 -3.12 -2.12
CA ILE A 138 0.77 -1.73 -1.75
C ILE A 138 -0.36 -1.69 -0.71
N HIS A 139 -0.13 -0.99 0.40
CA HIS A 139 -1.13 -0.77 1.45
C HIS A 139 -1.40 0.73 1.63
N ILE A 140 -2.65 1.14 1.38
CA ILE A 140 -3.13 2.52 1.47
C ILE A 140 -4.21 2.59 2.56
N THR A 141 -4.02 3.45 3.56
CA THR A 141 -4.86 3.40 4.75
C THR A 141 -5.03 4.74 5.48
N TYR A 142 -6.08 4.84 6.30
CA TYR A 142 -6.39 5.98 7.15
C TYR A 142 -6.50 7.29 6.37
N THR A 143 -7.57 7.44 5.58
CA THR A 143 -7.84 8.69 4.85
C THR A 143 -6.71 9.09 3.89
N SER A 144 -6.07 8.09 3.26
CA SER A 144 -5.04 8.33 2.26
C SER A 144 -5.65 8.23 0.85
N ALA A 145 -5.25 9.11 -0.04
CA ALA A 145 -5.75 9.18 -1.41
C ALA A 145 -4.63 9.39 -2.44
N PRO A 146 -3.62 8.51 -2.50
CA PRO A 146 -2.58 8.59 -3.52
C PRO A 146 -3.10 8.16 -4.90
N ASP A 147 -2.44 8.63 -5.94
CA ASP A 147 -2.62 8.12 -7.30
C ASP A 147 -1.70 6.91 -7.52
N VAL A 148 -2.26 5.76 -7.91
CA VAL A 148 -1.53 4.52 -8.24
C VAL A 148 -1.69 4.25 -9.72
N VAL A 149 -0.66 4.56 -10.50
CA VAL A 149 -0.75 4.64 -11.96
C VAL A 149 0.36 3.87 -12.66
N ASN A 150 0.05 3.13 -13.73
CA ASN A 150 1.06 2.48 -14.60
C ASN A 150 2.05 1.52 -13.88
N ASN A 151 1.70 0.97 -12.72
CA ASN A 151 2.59 0.06 -12.01
C ASN A 151 2.42 -1.39 -12.50
N THR A 152 3.49 -2.17 -12.37
CA THR A 152 3.43 -3.64 -12.42
C THR A 152 3.46 -4.18 -11.00
N ILE A 153 2.36 -4.79 -10.58
CA ILE A 153 2.15 -5.30 -9.21
C ILE A 153 1.90 -6.80 -9.32
N GLU A 154 2.93 -7.59 -9.02
CA GLU A 154 2.85 -9.03 -9.22
C GLU A 154 3.51 -9.88 -8.15
N TYR A 155 3.00 -11.11 -7.98
CA TYR A 155 3.50 -12.09 -7.04
C TYR A 155 3.51 -11.64 -5.56
N ASN A 156 2.82 -10.55 -5.23
CA ASN A 156 2.75 -10.10 -3.85
C ASN A 156 1.74 -10.95 -3.08
N SER A 157 2.02 -11.20 -1.81
CA SER A 157 1.16 -12.05 -0.97
C SER A 157 0.79 -11.35 0.32
N ALA A 158 -0.43 -11.57 0.81
CA ALA A 158 -0.84 -11.09 2.11
C ALA A 158 -1.49 -12.16 2.97
N GLY A 159 -1.39 -11.97 4.29
CA GLY A 159 -2.08 -12.80 5.27
C GLY A 159 -3.61 -12.70 5.19
N ASN A 160 -4.29 -13.45 6.08
CA ASN A 160 -5.73 -13.70 6.02
C ASN A 160 -6.65 -12.46 6.08
N PHE A 161 -6.12 -11.31 6.48
CA PHE A 161 -6.88 -10.07 6.65
C PHE A 161 -6.48 -8.97 5.65
N GLY A 162 -5.47 -9.20 4.80
CA GLY A 162 -4.91 -8.20 3.88
C GLY A 162 -5.35 -8.34 2.43
N GLY A 163 -4.93 -7.40 1.58
CA GLY A 163 -4.98 -7.53 0.12
C GLY A 163 -3.61 -7.94 -0.44
N GLY A 164 -3.58 -8.83 -1.43
CA GLY A 164 -2.31 -9.34 -2.00
C GLY A 164 -1.55 -8.27 -2.78
N GLY A 165 -2.16 -7.78 -3.87
CA GLY A 165 -1.59 -6.73 -4.71
C GLY A 165 -1.74 -5.34 -4.10
N ILE A 166 -2.97 -4.82 -4.04
CA ILE A 166 -3.29 -3.52 -3.44
C ILE A 166 -4.34 -3.71 -2.35
N TYR A 167 -4.10 -3.13 -1.17
CA TYR A 167 -5.08 -3.05 -0.11
C TYR A 167 -5.42 -1.60 0.21
N VAL A 168 -6.70 -1.23 0.01
CA VAL A 168 -7.27 0.06 0.34
C VAL A 168 -8.16 -0.08 1.57
N TYR A 169 -7.87 0.69 2.61
CA TYR A 169 -8.42 0.48 3.93
C TYR A 169 -8.79 1.80 4.64
N TYR A 170 -9.86 1.78 5.43
CA TYR A 170 -10.24 2.84 6.38
C TYR A 170 -10.33 4.25 5.78
N HIS A 171 -11.47 4.54 5.14
CA HIS A 171 -11.78 5.87 4.57
C HIS A 171 -10.79 6.36 3.51
N SER A 172 -10.09 5.44 2.83
CA SER A 172 -9.11 5.79 1.81
C SER A 172 -9.75 5.84 0.42
N GLU A 173 -9.32 6.81 -0.40
CA GLU A 173 -9.96 7.13 -1.68
C GLU A 173 -8.94 7.30 -2.84
N PRO A 174 -8.01 6.35 -3.05
CA PRO A 174 -7.02 6.47 -4.13
C PRO A 174 -7.63 6.33 -5.53
N LEU A 175 -6.96 6.92 -6.52
CA LEU A 175 -7.12 6.54 -7.93
C LEU A 175 -6.22 5.34 -8.22
N ILE A 176 -6.78 4.26 -8.76
CA ILE A 176 -6.04 3.08 -9.21
C ILE A 176 -6.27 2.93 -10.71
N GLU A 177 -5.28 3.30 -11.51
CA GLU A 177 -5.42 3.40 -12.95
C GLU A 177 -4.27 2.78 -13.76
N ARG A 178 -4.58 2.10 -14.87
CA ARG A 178 -3.59 1.60 -15.85
C ARG A 178 -2.52 0.69 -15.26
N ASN A 179 -2.81 0.00 -14.15
CA ASN A 179 -1.89 -0.94 -13.54
C ASN A 179 -2.06 -2.34 -14.14
N LEU A 180 -0.96 -3.10 -14.17
CA LEU A 180 -0.98 -4.55 -14.31
C LEU A 180 -0.93 -5.17 -12.91
N ILE A 181 -2.01 -5.86 -12.52
CA ILE A 181 -2.15 -6.48 -11.20
C ILE A 181 -2.34 -7.98 -11.40
N THR A 182 -1.28 -8.76 -11.20
CA THR A 182 -1.25 -10.16 -11.63
C THR A 182 -0.58 -11.11 -10.67
N LYS A 183 -1.11 -12.33 -10.55
CA LYS A 183 -0.52 -13.41 -9.74
C LYS A 183 -0.26 -13.04 -8.29
N ASN A 184 -0.99 -12.07 -7.75
CA ASN A 184 -0.96 -11.77 -6.33
C ASN A 184 -1.85 -12.76 -5.58
N GLU A 185 -1.58 -12.94 -4.30
CA GLU A 185 -2.25 -13.95 -3.46
C GLU A 185 -2.76 -13.34 -2.16
N SER A 186 -4.06 -13.53 -1.89
CA SER A 186 -4.66 -13.26 -0.56
C SER A 186 -6.03 -13.89 -0.49
N THR A 187 -6.46 -14.32 0.70
CA THR A 187 -7.81 -14.84 0.95
C THR A 187 -8.90 -13.76 1.06
N ASN A 188 -8.51 -12.48 1.18
CA ASN A 188 -9.41 -11.35 1.40
C ASN A 188 -9.38 -10.31 0.25
N GLY A 189 -8.88 -10.69 -0.92
CA GLY A 189 -8.78 -9.85 -2.11
C GLY A 189 -7.38 -9.94 -2.68
N ALA A 190 -7.22 -10.81 -3.68
CA ALA A 190 -5.91 -11.19 -4.20
C ALA A 190 -5.32 -10.06 -5.05
N GLY A 191 -6.11 -9.51 -5.97
CA GLY A 191 -5.68 -8.35 -6.79
C GLY A 191 -5.81 -7.04 -6.01
N ILE A 192 -7.04 -6.58 -5.80
CA ILE A 192 -7.36 -5.35 -5.06
C ILE A 192 -8.39 -5.68 -3.96
N ALA A 193 -8.10 -5.28 -2.72
CA ALA A 193 -9.05 -5.33 -1.62
C ALA A 193 -9.45 -3.90 -1.21
N VAL A 194 -10.75 -3.61 -1.07
CA VAL A 194 -11.31 -2.29 -0.71
C VAL A 194 -12.25 -2.39 0.50
N PHE A 195 -11.79 -1.96 1.66
CA PHE A 195 -12.43 -2.26 2.95
C PHE A 195 -12.67 -0.98 3.79
N TYR A 196 -13.68 -1.05 4.67
CA TYR A 196 -14.00 -0.04 5.70
C TYR A 196 -14.23 1.37 5.14
N ALA A 197 -15.39 1.55 4.49
CA ALA A 197 -15.85 2.83 3.95
C ALA A 197 -14.82 3.53 3.04
N SER A 198 -14.05 2.74 2.29
CA SER A 198 -13.06 3.22 1.33
C SER A 198 -13.67 3.27 -0.07
N ASN A 199 -13.41 4.34 -0.82
CA ASN A 199 -14.11 4.62 -2.08
C ASN A 199 -13.15 4.93 -3.23
N PRO A 200 -12.20 4.04 -3.56
CA PRO A 200 -11.29 4.26 -4.67
C PRO A 200 -11.99 4.31 -6.03
N VAL A 201 -11.36 4.99 -6.98
CA VAL A 201 -11.68 4.87 -8.39
C VAL A 201 -10.74 3.85 -9.03
N ILE A 202 -11.25 2.69 -9.39
CA ILE A 202 -10.50 1.59 -10.01
C ILE A 202 -10.85 1.56 -11.50
N ARG A 203 -9.95 2.03 -12.36
CA ARG A 203 -10.23 2.07 -13.81
C ARG A 203 -9.08 1.70 -14.72
N ASN A 204 -9.41 1.17 -15.89
CA ASN A 204 -8.44 0.89 -16.95
C ASN A 204 -7.28 -0.05 -16.52
N ASN A 205 -7.46 -0.88 -15.49
CA ASN A 205 -6.46 -1.84 -15.03
C ASN A 205 -6.63 -3.20 -15.72
N LEU A 206 -5.53 -3.94 -15.79
CA LEU A 206 -5.53 -5.36 -16.12
C LEU A 206 -5.32 -6.17 -14.83
N ILE A 207 -6.39 -6.81 -14.35
CA ILE A 207 -6.42 -7.57 -13.09
C ILE A 207 -6.57 -9.05 -13.42
N VAL A 208 -5.46 -9.79 -13.40
CA VAL A 208 -5.40 -11.11 -14.05
C VAL A 208 -4.69 -12.16 -13.21
N ASN A 209 -5.22 -13.39 -13.19
CA ASN A 209 -4.57 -14.55 -12.57
C ASN A 209 -4.17 -14.36 -11.09
N ASN A 210 -4.87 -13.50 -10.34
CA ASN A 210 -4.70 -13.41 -8.89
C ASN A 210 -5.43 -14.58 -8.22
N VAL A 211 -4.89 -15.12 -7.13
CA VAL A 211 -5.28 -16.43 -6.59
C VAL A 211 -5.66 -16.37 -5.11
N ASN A 212 -6.43 -17.38 -4.68
CA ASN A 212 -6.97 -17.57 -3.34
C ASN A 212 -7.99 -16.52 -2.85
N GLY A 213 -8.23 -15.46 -3.62
CA GLY A 213 -9.23 -14.44 -3.37
C GLY A 213 -9.65 -13.72 -4.66
N ALA A 214 -10.70 -12.90 -4.55
CA ALA A 214 -11.25 -12.19 -5.71
C ALA A 214 -10.19 -11.29 -6.38
N GLY A 215 -10.31 -11.11 -7.69
CA GLY A 215 -9.54 -10.09 -8.41
C GLY A 215 -9.76 -8.69 -7.83
N VAL A 216 -11.02 -8.35 -7.54
CA VAL A 216 -11.40 -7.17 -6.74
C VAL A 216 -12.38 -7.59 -5.66
N ARG A 217 -12.08 -7.30 -4.39
CA ARG A 217 -13.01 -7.52 -3.28
C ARG A 217 -13.39 -6.20 -2.62
N VAL A 218 -14.67 -6.01 -2.38
CA VAL A 218 -15.23 -4.83 -1.72
C VAL A 218 -15.96 -5.27 -0.44
N LYS A 219 -15.72 -4.60 0.68
CA LYS A 219 -16.40 -4.90 1.95
C LYS A 219 -16.51 -3.67 2.84
N GLY A 220 -17.39 -3.75 3.84
CA GLY A 220 -17.37 -2.85 5.00
C GLY A 220 -17.91 -1.46 4.68
N GLY A 221 -18.99 -1.38 3.90
CA GLY A 221 -19.63 -0.11 3.52
C GLY A 221 -18.88 0.69 2.44
N SER A 222 -17.86 0.09 1.83
CA SER A 222 -17.09 0.69 0.73
C SER A 222 -17.92 0.77 -0.57
N ILE A 223 -17.79 1.88 -1.30
CA ILE A 223 -18.53 2.14 -2.56
C ILE A 223 -17.57 2.58 -3.69
N PRO A 224 -16.62 1.74 -4.12
CA PRO A 224 -15.68 2.09 -5.18
C PRO A 224 -16.35 2.24 -6.54
N ILE A 225 -15.75 3.04 -7.41
CA ILE A 225 -16.07 3.07 -8.84
C ILE A 225 -15.18 2.05 -9.54
N ILE A 226 -15.75 1.05 -10.20
CA ILE A 226 -15.01 0.03 -10.97
C ILE A 226 -15.39 0.16 -12.44
N ALA A 227 -14.51 0.72 -13.28
CA ALA A 227 -14.85 1.06 -14.67
C ALA A 227 -13.72 0.76 -15.67
N GLY A 228 -14.04 0.16 -16.82
CA GLY A 228 -13.06 -0.04 -17.90
C GLY A 228 -11.90 -1.00 -17.58
N ASN A 229 -12.02 -1.82 -16.53
CA ASN A 229 -11.00 -2.81 -16.18
C ASN A 229 -11.18 -4.11 -16.99
N THR A 230 -10.07 -4.78 -17.30
CA THR A 230 -10.07 -6.17 -17.77
C THR A 230 -9.78 -7.08 -16.58
N ILE A 231 -10.75 -7.92 -16.18
CA ILE A 231 -10.66 -8.79 -15.00
C ILE A 231 -10.82 -10.24 -15.45
N VAL A 232 -9.76 -11.05 -15.42
CA VAL A 232 -9.75 -12.37 -16.06
C VAL A 232 -8.88 -13.39 -15.31
N GLY A 233 -9.30 -14.65 -15.25
CA GLY A 233 -8.48 -15.74 -14.71
C GLY A 233 -8.20 -15.67 -13.20
N ASN A 234 -8.85 -14.76 -12.47
CA ASN A 234 -8.72 -14.67 -11.01
C ASN A 234 -9.50 -15.80 -10.33
N THR A 235 -8.92 -16.42 -9.31
CA THR A 235 -9.49 -17.56 -8.59
C THR A 235 -9.66 -17.22 -7.11
N ALA A 236 -10.87 -17.43 -6.60
CA ALA A 236 -11.19 -17.30 -5.18
C ALA A 236 -11.58 -18.64 -4.57
N SER A 237 -11.66 -18.72 -3.24
CA SER A 237 -12.27 -19.87 -2.57
C SER A 237 -13.75 -20.02 -2.96
N LEU A 238 -14.33 -21.20 -2.71
CA LEU A 238 -15.69 -21.58 -3.12
C LEU A 238 -16.81 -20.63 -2.65
N THR A 239 -16.51 -19.71 -1.72
CA THR A 239 -17.48 -18.79 -1.11
C THR A 239 -17.53 -17.40 -1.73
N TYR A 240 -16.64 -17.06 -2.67
CA TYR A 240 -16.50 -15.69 -3.18
C TYR A 240 -16.51 -15.63 -4.71
N GLY A 241 -16.89 -14.47 -5.26
CA GLY A 241 -16.72 -14.17 -6.67
C GLY A 241 -15.24 -14.17 -7.08
N GLY A 242 -14.87 -14.92 -8.12
CA GLY A 242 -13.47 -14.97 -8.59
C GLY A 242 -13.00 -13.64 -9.22
N GLY A 243 -13.86 -12.97 -9.99
CA GLY A 243 -13.56 -11.69 -10.64
C GLY A 243 -13.71 -10.50 -9.70
N VAL A 244 -14.97 -10.17 -9.38
CA VAL A 244 -15.34 -9.14 -8.41
C VAL A 244 -16.30 -9.74 -7.37
N ASP A 245 -16.10 -9.40 -6.10
CA ASP A 245 -16.89 -9.84 -4.95
C ASP A 245 -17.21 -8.61 -4.06
N CYS A 246 -18.49 -8.36 -3.77
CA CYS A 246 -18.97 -7.19 -3.02
C CYS A 246 -19.92 -7.57 -1.89
#